data_AF-A0A8K1FRZ8-F1
#
_entry.id   AF-A0A8K1FRZ8-F1
#
_cell.length_a   1.000
_cell.length_b   1.000
_cell.length_c   1.000
_cell.angle_alpha   90.00
_cell.angle_beta   90.00
_cell.angle_gamma   90.00
#
_symmetry.space_group_name_H-M   'P 1'
#
loop_
_entity.id
_entity.type
_entity.pdbx_description
1 polymer ?
#
loop_
_entity_poly.entity_id
_entity_poly.type
_entity_poly.pdbx_seq_one_letter_code
_entity_poly.pdbx_strand_id
1 'polypeptide(L)'
;MMTRTLSGCLVTTVKSSGVGISRLWDRFQVELHGRFSIQRIEELREYYVQVHWMRVLGVCLLTPVPALAVITLADCIPLAPPTAGRDANYVYWVRLIPVVWILVGGAVQHFRCCLPGLPMSHGELAFIALLATLAGTGLAYATSCFVGFPVPFNLVVQSFAILPVLIVAIRMLWRKSLREKPSLRAELRQQMLVLVGECVMTYVYPLYLFAILTMPALSQSAFTLMLPIIKMGVKNYFSRTLRRLDDLKPAFIVFNVDVFSAIYIANCLQATKSWRNTMIIMLIDIVQAAISMYDVHVVLIEINTIVRVDLFDGSLLDLCVQAAANPQARQELDRRVASASSTQKKLVSGRLSSSAIKPIVIARPNSTQSKSPLVTNLPDSELDAKLRPSECVRLAEKITRVLYIAEFFLLIEFAEVMVPVVYGIYLLAMSHLPNRAYYPQLSSLDEEELAHSVSAVMINAGLEFASILVTGWYLGRQLKLSSLRLLAFALEYQPALIHSSMTMWLSYVIQQSLVHSGVDFTLSFTWLHGG
;
A
#
# COMPACT_ATOMS: atom_id res chain seq x y z
N MET A 1 -55.13 -19.16 6.69
CA MET A 1 -54.56 -17.98 7.38
C MET A 1 -53.13 -18.19 7.92
N MET A 2 -52.48 -19.35 7.68
CA MET A 2 -51.16 -19.70 8.27
C MET A 2 -49.95 -19.60 7.30
N THR A 3 -50.16 -19.28 6.03
CA THR A 3 -49.07 -19.19 5.02
C THR A 3 -48.53 -17.78 4.78
N ARG A 4 -49.12 -16.74 5.38
CA ARG A 4 -48.63 -15.34 5.25
C ARG A 4 -47.72 -14.88 6.40
N THR A 5 -47.64 -15.61 7.51
CA THR A 5 -46.81 -15.27 8.68
C THR A 5 -45.38 -15.82 8.60
N LEU A 6 -45.14 -16.88 7.83
CA LEU A 6 -43.79 -17.43 7.63
C LEU A 6 -42.94 -16.62 6.65
N SER A 7 -43.52 -16.06 5.58
CA SER A 7 -42.78 -15.19 4.65
C SER A 7 -42.32 -13.88 5.30
N GLY A 8 -43.11 -13.34 6.24
CA GLY A 8 -42.72 -12.15 7.01
C GLY A 8 -41.55 -12.42 7.96
N CYS A 9 -41.52 -13.59 8.59
CA CYS A 9 -40.45 -14.00 9.50
C CYS A 9 -39.14 -14.34 8.77
N LEU A 10 -39.21 -14.95 7.57
CA LEU A 10 -38.02 -15.21 6.75
C LEU A 10 -37.40 -13.92 6.22
N VAL A 11 -38.22 -12.95 5.79
CA VAL A 11 -37.77 -11.65 5.28
C VAL A 11 -37.20 -10.77 6.40
N THR A 12 -37.77 -10.79 7.61
CA THR A 12 -37.19 -10.06 8.75
C THR A 12 -35.92 -10.72 9.28
N THR A 13 -35.80 -12.04 9.20
CA THR A 13 -34.57 -12.76 9.58
C THR A 13 -33.46 -12.52 8.56
N VAL A 14 -33.74 -12.50 7.24
CA VAL A 14 -32.74 -12.13 6.22
C VAL A 14 -32.35 -10.65 6.33
N LYS A 15 -33.28 -9.74 6.68
CA LYS A 15 -32.95 -8.33 6.96
C LYS A 15 -32.13 -8.15 8.25
N SER A 16 -32.43 -8.88 9.31
CA SER A 16 -31.70 -8.79 10.58
C SER A 16 -30.32 -9.46 10.50
N SER A 17 -30.21 -10.58 9.79
CA SER A 17 -28.93 -11.21 9.44
C SER A 17 -28.12 -10.33 8.49
N GLY A 18 -28.74 -9.69 7.49
CA GLY A 18 -28.09 -8.74 6.59
C GLY A 18 -27.57 -7.49 7.31
N VAL A 19 -28.32 -6.95 8.28
CA VAL A 19 -27.88 -5.83 9.14
C VAL A 19 -26.83 -6.27 10.17
N GLY A 20 -26.89 -7.51 10.65
CA GLY A 20 -25.86 -8.10 11.50
C GLY A 20 -24.55 -8.29 10.75
N ILE A 21 -24.61 -8.82 9.53
CA ILE A 21 -23.48 -9.01 8.63
C ILE A 21 -22.92 -7.66 8.19
N SER A 22 -23.76 -6.67 7.86
CA SER A 22 -23.29 -5.32 7.49
C SER A 22 -22.55 -4.66 8.65
N ARG A 23 -23.08 -4.72 9.88
CA ARG A 23 -22.37 -4.16 11.05
C ARG A 23 -21.09 -4.92 11.42
N LEU A 24 -21.06 -6.23 11.17
CA LEU A 24 -19.85 -7.03 11.34
C LEU A 24 -18.82 -6.63 10.27
N TRP A 25 -19.27 -6.47 9.02
CA TRP A 25 -18.49 -6.04 7.88
C TRP A 25 -17.90 -4.64 8.07
N ASP A 26 -18.72 -3.67 8.50
CA ASP A 26 -18.31 -2.31 8.85
C ASP A 26 -17.20 -2.30 9.90
N ARG A 27 -17.24 -3.22 10.88
CA ARG A 27 -16.19 -3.36 11.91
C ARG A 27 -14.89 -3.96 11.39
N PHE A 28 -14.94 -4.74 10.31
CA PHE A 28 -13.77 -5.35 9.69
C PHE A 28 -13.15 -4.48 8.60
N GLN A 29 -13.91 -3.56 7.99
CA GLN A 29 -13.38 -2.61 7.01
C GLN A 29 -12.54 -1.53 7.66
N VAL A 30 -11.23 -1.71 7.57
CA VAL A 30 -10.21 -0.76 8.02
C VAL A 30 -10.37 0.62 7.38
N GLU A 31 -10.81 0.65 6.13
CA GLU A 31 -11.02 1.85 5.30
C GLU A 31 -11.94 2.87 5.99
N LEU A 32 -12.89 2.43 6.82
CA LEU A 32 -13.92 3.28 7.42
C LEU A 32 -13.50 3.96 8.73
N HIS A 33 -12.32 3.63 9.28
CA HIS A 33 -11.93 3.96 10.65
C HIS A 33 -10.86 5.06 10.79
N GLY A 34 -10.38 5.64 9.69
CA GLY A 34 -9.41 6.74 9.71
C GLY A 34 -10.01 8.11 9.41
N ARG A 35 -9.20 9.16 9.55
CA ARG A 35 -9.53 10.57 9.27
C ARG A 35 -8.27 11.31 8.86
N PHE A 36 -8.40 12.30 7.98
CA PHE A 36 -7.31 13.23 7.71
C PHE A 36 -7.05 14.17 8.88
N SER A 37 -5.78 14.48 9.13
CA SER A 37 -5.41 15.63 9.95
C SER A 37 -5.77 16.95 9.25
N ILE A 38 -5.99 18.01 10.03
CA ILE A 38 -6.24 19.35 9.47
C ILE A 38 -5.04 19.84 8.64
N GLN A 39 -3.82 19.51 9.07
CA GLN A 39 -2.63 19.84 8.30
C GLN A 39 -2.68 19.22 6.90
N ARG A 40 -3.05 17.94 6.80
CA ARG A 40 -3.20 17.26 5.50
C ARG A 40 -4.27 17.91 4.63
N ILE A 41 -5.37 18.38 5.23
CA ILE A 41 -6.44 19.10 4.52
C ILE A 41 -5.94 20.42 3.92
N GLU A 42 -5.16 21.20 4.70
CA GLU A 42 -4.56 22.45 4.22
C GLU A 42 -3.58 22.18 3.07
N GLU A 43 -2.71 21.18 3.20
CA GLU A 43 -1.74 20.78 2.16
C GLU A 43 -2.46 20.26 0.90
N LEU A 44 -3.56 19.50 1.05
CA LEU A 44 -4.40 19.05 -0.07
C LEU A 44 -5.04 20.22 -0.81
N ARG A 45 -5.51 21.24 -0.09
CA ARG A 45 -6.10 22.44 -0.72
C ARG A 45 -5.05 23.21 -1.51
N GLU A 46 -3.86 23.39 -0.95
CA GLU A 46 -2.73 24.01 -1.66
C GLU A 46 -2.37 23.23 -2.92
N TYR A 47 -2.33 21.91 -2.84
CA TYR A 47 -2.07 21.04 -3.98
C TYR A 47 -3.07 21.25 -5.13
N TYR A 48 -4.36 21.37 -4.80
CA TYR A 48 -5.42 21.60 -5.78
C TYR A 48 -5.33 22.95 -6.49
N VAL A 49 -4.78 23.97 -5.83
CA VAL A 49 -4.61 25.30 -6.40
C VAL A 49 -3.32 25.41 -7.21
N GLN A 50 -2.23 24.83 -6.73
CA GLN A 50 -0.89 25.06 -7.28
C GLN A 50 -0.47 24.06 -8.37
N VAL A 51 -0.99 22.83 -8.35
CA VAL A 51 -0.45 21.75 -9.18
C VAL A 51 -1.19 21.63 -10.51
N HIS A 52 -0.43 21.74 -11.60
CA HIS A 52 -0.93 21.58 -12.96
C HIS A 52 -1.27 20.12 -13.29
N TRP A 53 -2.28 19.91 -14.16
CA TRP A 53 -2.81 18.58 -14.48
C TRP A 53 -1.78 17.64 -15.13
N MET A 54 -0.78 18.16 -15.85
CA MET A 54 0.29 17.34 -16.43
C MET A 54 1.20 16.72 -15.36
N ARG A 55 1.48 17.44 -14.27
CA ARG A 55 2.23 16.89 -13.14
C ARG A 55 1.42 15.80 -12.45
N VAL A 56 0.13 16.03 -12.25
CA VAL A 56 -0.80 15.03 -11.70
C VAL A 56 -0.77 13.73 -12.51
N LEU A 57 -0.89 13.82 -13.85
CA LEU A 57 -0.79 12.65 -14.73
C LEU A 57 0.60 12.00 -14.66
N GLY A 58 1.66 12.82 -14.69
CA GLY A 58 3.04 12.35 -14.61
C GLY A 58 3.32 11.55 -13.33
N VAL A 59 2.82 12.01 -12.18
CA VAL A 59 2.95 11.29 -10.90
C VAL A 59 2.32 9.90 -10.99
N CYS A 60 1.08 9.81 -11.46
CA CYS A 60 0.38 8.53 -11.56
C CYS A 60 1.11 7.54 -12.49
N LEU A 61 1.64 8.02 -13.62
CA LEU A 61 2.32 7.16 -14.60
C LEU A 61 3.77 6.81 -14.21
N LEU A 62 4.49 7.72 -13.55
CA LEU A 62 5.90 7.54 -13.22
C LEU A 62 6.15 6.85 -11.89
N THR A 63 5.18 6.85 -10.96
CA THR A 63 5.30 6.16 -9.66
C THR A 63 5.80 4.70 -9.77
N PRO A 64 5.31 3.86 -10.71
CA PRO A 64 5.81 2.48 -10.83
C PRO A 64 7.20 2.33 -11.47
N VAL A 65 7.67 3.33 -12.21
CA VAL A 65 8.86 3.22 -13.07
C VAL A 65 10.13 2.89 -12.30
N PRO A 66 10.43 3.50 -11.13
CA PRO A 66 11.63 3.16 -10.36
C PRO A 66 11.65 1.69 -9.93
N ALA A 67 10.52 1.13 -9.49
CA ALA A 67 10.45 -0.26 -9.07
C ALA A 67 10.65 -1.21 -10.26
N LEU A 68 10.04 -0.89 -11.42
CA LEU A 68 10.24 -1.63 -12.67
C LEU A 68 11.70 -1.59 -13.14
N ALA A 69 12.36 -0.43 -13.05
CA ALA A 69 13.76 -0.28 -13.40
C ALA A 69 14.65 -1.14 -12.51
N VAL A 70 14.42 -1.15 -11.19
CA VAL A 70 15.22 -1.97 -10.25
C VAL A 70 15.13 -3.45 -10.58
N ILE A 71 13.92 -3.99 -10.80
CA ILE A 71 13.76 -5.42 -11.09
C ILE A 71 14.33 -5.80 -12.46
N THR A 72 14.15 -4.97 -13.49
CA THR A 72 14.69 -5.23 -14.83
C THR A 72 16.21 -5.15 -14.86
N LEU A 73 16.81 -4.18 -14.17
CA LEU A 73 18.25 -4.06 -14.02
C LEU A 73 18.86 -5.25 -13.27
N ALA A 74 18.17 -5.75 -12.22
CA ALA A 74 18.61 -6.96 -11.54
C ALA A 74 18.68 -8.15 -12.51
N ASP A 75 17.72 -8.29 -13.42
CA ASP A 75 17.65 -9.38 -14.40
C ASP A 75 18.49 -9.20 -15.67
N CYS A 76 19.16 -8.06 -15.82
CA CYS A 76 20.19 -7.88 -16.85
C CYS A 76 21.47 -8.68 -16.55
N ILE A 77 21.70 -9.10 -15.30
CA ILE A 77 22.89 -9.85 -14.90
C ILE A 77 22.65 -11.34 -15.21
N PRO A 78 23.39 -11.95 -16.15
CA PRO A 78 23.15 -13.32 -16.58
C PRO A 78 23.52 -14.33 -15.49
N LEU A 79 22.67 -15.33 -15.31
CA LEU A 79 22.88 -16.41 -14.35
C LEU A 79 23.34 -17.69 -15.05
N ALA A 80 24.08 -18.53 -14.31
CA ALA A 80 24.44 -19.87 -14.75
C ALA A 80 23.31 -20.86 -14.42
N PRO A 81 23.26 -22.06 -15.04
CA PRO A 81 22.30 -23.08 -14.66
C PRO A 81 22.44 -23.49 -13.19
N PRO A 82 21.34 -23.66 -12.44
CA PRO A 82 21.40 -24.09 -11.04
C PRO A 82 22.07 -25.46 -10.85
N THR A 83 21.95 -26.34 -11.86
CA THR A 83 22.55 -27.69 -11.88
C THR A 83 24.08 -27.67 -11.87
N ALA A 84 24.71 -26.56 -12.26
CA ALA A 84 26.17 -26.40 -12.18
C ALA A 84 26.68 -26.27 -10.73
N GLY A 85 25.76 -26.22 -9.76
CA GLY A 85 26.07 -26.16 -8.34
C GLY A 85 26.38 -24.75 -7.85
N ARG A 86 26.58 -24.65 -6.54
CA ARG A 86 26.75 -23.38 -5.82
C ARG A 86 27.92 -22.53 -6.34
N ASP A 87 29.08 -23.17 -6.56
CA ASP A 87 30.33 -22.46 -6.82
C ASP A 87 30.37 -21.89 -8.24
N ALA A 88 29.78 -22.59 -9.21
CA ALA A 88 29.55 -22.06 -10.56
C ALA A 88 28.54 -20.90 -10.57
N ASN A 89 27.67 -20.83 -9.58
CA ASN A 89 26.64 -19.78 -9.43
C ASN A 89 27.09 -18.62 -8.51
N TYR A 90 28.38 -18.28 -8.47
CA TYR A 90 28.87 -17.14 -7.67
C TYR A 90 28.22 -15.79 -8.07
N VAL A 91 27.89 -15.61 -9.36
CA VAL A 91 27.20 -14.41 -9.86
C VAL A 91 25.82 -14.25 -9.23
N TYR A 92 25.09 -15.35 -9.01
CA TYR A 92 23.81 -15.33 -8.30
C TYR A 92 23.98 -14.76 -6.88
N TRP A 93 24.96 -15.23 -6.12
CA TRP A 93 25.22 -14.77 -4.76
C TRP A 93 25.63 -13.29 -4.70
N VAL A 94 26.50 -12.85 -5.62
CA VAL A 94 26.92 -11.44 -5.71
C VAL A 94 25.75 -10.54 -6.09
N ARG A 95 24.91 -10.95 -7.05
CA ARG A 95 23.68 -10.25 -7.46
C ARG A 95 22.63 -10.21 -6.36
N LEU A 96 22.54 -11.26 -5.54
CA LEU A 96 21.54 -11.37 -4.48
C LEU A 96 21.74 -10.33 -3.38
N ILE A 97 22.99 -9.92 -3.10
CA ILE A 97 23.30 -8.91 -2.07
C ILE A 97 22.61 -7.57 -2.38
N PRO A 98 22.83 -6.87 -3.50
CA PRO A 98 22.17 -5.60 -3.78
C PRO A 98 20.65 -5.74 -3.88
N VAL A 99 20.13 -6.85 -4.41
CA VAL A 99 18.68 -7.14 -4.46
C VAL A 99 18.10 -7.21 -3.05
N VAL A 100 18.66 -8.04 -2.17
CA VAL A 100 18.19 -8.20 -0.79
C VAL A 100 18.46 -6.94 0.03
N TRP A 101 19.50 -6.19 -0.28
CA TRP A 101 19.77 -4.90 0.36
C TRP A 101 18.68 -3.86 0.04
N ILE A 102 18.17 -3.83 -1.20
CA ILE A 102 17.03 -2.99 -1.57
C ILE A 102 15.76 -3.45 -0.84
N LEU A 103 15.52 -4.77 -0.74
CA LEU A 103 14.39 -5.33 0.00
C LEU A 103 14.41 -4.88 1.47
N VAL A 104 15.54 -5.14 2.16
CA VAL A 104 15.72 -4.79 3.57
C VAL A 104 15.73 -3.27 3.76
N GLY A 105 16.32 -2.53 2.83
CA GLY A 105 16.30 -1.07 2.82
C GLY A 105 14.88 -0.50 2.75
N GLY A 106 13.99 -1.14 1.99
CA GLY A 106 12.57 -0.78 1.93
C GLY A 106 11.86 -0.94 3.28
N ALA A 107 12.04 -2.10 3.94
CA ALA A 107 11.48 -2.36 5.27
C ALA A 107 12.02 -1.38 6.33
N VAL A 108 13.32 -1.07 6.29
CA VAL A 108 13.93 -0.09 7.19
C VAL A 108 13.47 1.35 6.87
N GLN A 109 13.16 1.66 5.61
CA GLN A 109 12.55 2.94 5.24
C GLN A 109 11.11 3.06 5.75
N HIS A 110 10.33 1.98 5.78
CA HIS A 110 9.00 1.97 6.43
C HIS A 110 9.12 2.27 7.91
N PHE A 111 10.08 1.63 8.58
CA PHE A 111 10.40 1.90 9.97
C PHE A 111 10.70 3.39 10.21
N ARG A 112 11.45 4.03 9.30
CA ARG A 112 11.74 5.47 9.36
C ARG A 112 10.49 6.34 9.22
N CYS A 113 9.66 6.06 8.21
CA CYS A 113 8.45 6.83 7.94
C CYS A 113 7.44 6.74 9.09
N CYS A 114 7.33 5.57 9.71
CA CYS A 114 6.36 5.31 10.77
C CYS A 114 6.89 5.63 12.19
N LEU A 115 8.18 5.98 12.34
CA LEU A 115 8.80 6.37 13.61
C LEU A 115 9.61 7.67 13.50
N PRO A 116 8.99 8.83 13.23
CA PRO A 116 9.71 10.08 13.04
C PRO A 116 10.42 10.60 14.30
N GLY A 117 10.13 10.03 15.48
CA GLY A 117 10.69 10.46 16.76
C GLY A 117 12.15 10.04 17.00
N LEU A 118 12.71 9.16 16.17
CA LEU A 118 14.12 8.76 16.23
C LEU A 118 14.95 9.56 15.20
N PRO A 119 16.09 10.15 15.61
CA PRO A 119 17.02 10.75 14.67
C PRO A 119 17.71 9.63 13.89
N MET A 120 17.15 9.30 12.73
CA MET A 120 17.68 8.29 11.84
C MET A 120 18.34 9.00 10.65
N SER A 121 19.61 8.75 10.40
CA SER A 121 20.27 9.16 9.15
C SER A 121 19.99 8.13 8.04
N HIS A 122 19.90 8.58 6.78
CA HIS A 122 19.78 7.64 5.65
C HIS A 122 21.00 6.70 5.56
N GLY A 123 22.20 7.18 5.92
CA GLY A 123 23.41 6.36 5.94
C GLY A 123 23.38 5.27 7.02
N GLU A 124 22.85 5.57 8.20
CA GLU A 124 22.71 4.58 9.28
C GLU A 124 21.73 3.47 8.89
N LEU A 125 20.60 3.83 8.28
CA LEU A 125 19.60 2.87 7.80
C LEU A 125 20.15 2.00 6.68
N ALA A 126 20.86 2.59 5.72
CA ALA A 126 21.54 1.89 4.64
C ALA A 126 22.58 0.89 5.18
N PHE A 127 23.34 1.29 6.20
CA PHE A 127 24.35 0.44 6.85
C PHE A 127 23.71 -0.73 7.61
N ILE A 128 22.67 -0.49 8.40
CA ILE A 128 21.94 -1.55 9.12
C ILE A 128 21.33 -2.54 8.12
N ALA A 129 20.72 -2.04 7.04
CA ALA A 129 20.17 -2.88 5.99
C ALA A 129 21.27 -3.76 5.37
N LEU A 130 22.44 -3.19 5.07
CA LEU A 130 23.56 -3.94 4.50
C LEU A 130 24.05 -5.03 5.45
N LEU A 131 24.20 -4.71 6.75
CA LEU A 131 24.62 -5.68 7.76
C LEU A 131 23.63 -6.85 7.86
N ALA A 132 22.34 -6.56 7.89
CA ALA A 132 21.29 -7.58 7.94
C ALA A 132 21.26 -8.43 6.66
N THR A 133 21.43 -7.82 5.49
CA THR A 133 21.53 -8.52 4.20
C THR A 133 22.73 -9.45 4.17
N LEU A 134 23.92 -8.99 4.56
CA LEU A 134 25.13 -9.84 4.58
C LEU A 134 24.97 -11.03 5.52
N ALA A 135 24.35 -10.83 6.69
CA ALA A 135 24.03 -11.92 7.61
C ALA A 135 23.01 -12.92 7.01
N GLY A 136 21.96 -12.40 6.36
CA GLY A 136 20.96 -13.20 5.63
C GLY A 136 21.59 -14.04 4.54
N THR A 137 22.29 -13.40 3.60
CA THR A 137 22.96 -14.07 2.48
C THR A 137 24.05 -15.03 2.96
N GLY A 138 24.77 -14.70 4.03
CA GLY A 138 25.73 -15.60 4.67
C GLY A 138 25.08 -16.86 5.24
N LEU A 139 23.93 -16.73 5.91
CA LEU A 139 23.14 -17.87 6.38
C LEU A 139 22.68 -18.75 5.21
N ALA A 140 22.13 -18.15 4.16
CA ALA A 140 21.71 -18.86 2.95
C ALA A 140 22.89 -19.60 2.27
N TYR A 141 24.03 -18.95 2.13
CA TYR A 141 25.23 -19.58 1.58
C TYR A 141 25.68 -20.75 2.46
N ALA A 142 25.71 -20.59 3.78
CA ALA A 142 26.02 -21.68 4.71
C ALA A 142 25.03 -22.84 4.56
N THR A 143 23.72 -22.59 4.48
CA THR A 143 22.71 -23.62 4.24
C THR A 143 22.97 -24.36 2.92
N SER A 144 23.40 -23.66 1.87
CA SER A 144 23.73 -24.30 0.59
C SER A 144 24.92 -25.26 0.68
N CYS A 145 25.82 -25.09 1.66
CA CYS A 145 26.91 -26.03 1.92
C CYS A 145 26.44 -27.36 2.51
N PHE A 146 25.35 -27.35 3.28
CA PHE A 146 24.84 -28.53 4.00
C PHE A 146 23.70 -29.22 3.26
N VAL A 147 22.79 -28.44 2.70
CA VAL A 147 21.57 -28.93 2.05
C VAL A 147 21.79 -29.17 0.57
N GLY A 148 22.61 -28.34 -0.09
CA GLY A 148 22.77 -28.31 -1.55
C GLY A 148 22.21 -27.03 -2.17
N PHE A 149 22.39 -26.89 -3.48
CA PHE A 149 22.00 -25.70 -4.25
C PHE A 149 21.02 -26.07 -5.36
N PRO A 150 19.96 -25.29 -5.60
CA PRO A 150 19.53 -24.09 -4.86
C PRO A 150 18.96 -24.40 -3.46
N VAL A 151 19.04 -23.42 -2.56
CA VAL A 151 18.52 -23.55 -1.18
C VAL A 151 16.99 -23.47 -1.20
N PRO A 152 16.27 -24.44 -0.61
CA PRO A 152 14.81 -24.39 -0.50
C PRO A 152 14.30 -23.08 0.10
N PHE A 153 13.43 -22.38 -0.61
CA PHE A 153 12.87 -21.09 -0.19
C PHE A 153 13.94 -20.10 0.30
N ASN A 154 14.98 -19.90 -0.50
CA ASN A 154 16.17 -19.13 -0.11
C ASN A 154 15.87 -17.76 0.53
N LEU A 155 14.96 -16.96 -0.06
CA LEU A 155 14.59 -15.65 0.49
C LEU A 155 13.93 -15.76 1.88
N VAL A 156 13.19 -16.84 2.13
CA VAL A 156 12.58 -17.14 3.43
C VAL A 156 13.65 -17.60 4.43
N VAL A 157 14.65 -18.38 4.00
CA VAL A 157 15.76 -18.77 4.87
C VAL A 157 16.54 -17.55 5.35
N GLN A 158 16.76 -16.56 4.49
CA GLN A 158 17.48 -15.33 4.85
C GLN A 158 16.78 -14.50 5.93
N SER A 159 15.43 -14.52 5.99
CA SER A 159 14.69 -13.71 6.96
C SER A 159 14.98 -14.13 8.42
N PHE A 160 15.37 -15.39 8.66
CA PHE A 160 15.77 -15.89 9.98
C PHE A 160 17.02 -15.21 10.53
N ALA A 161 17.93 -14.71 9.67
CA ALA A 161 19.09 -13.92 10.08
C ALA A 161 18.83 -12.41 9.96
N ILE A 162 18.13 -11.96 8.92
CA ILE A 162 17.83 -10.54 8.71
C ILE A 162 17.06 -9.96 9.90
N LEU A 163 15.97 -10.61 10.33
CA LEU A 163 15.08 -10.06 11.35
C LEU A 163 15.78 -9.88 12.72
N PRO A 164 16.49 -10.88 13.27
CA PRO A 164 17.25 -10.68 14.51
C PRO A 164 18.32 -9.60 14.40
N VAL A 165 19.05 -9.53 13.28
CA VAL A 165 20.11 -8.52 13.09
C VAL A 165 19.51 -7.12 13.05
N LEU A 166 18.42 -6.90 12.31
CA LEU A 166 17.71 -5.62 12.32
C LEU A 166 17.26 -5.24 13.73
N ILE A 167 16.62 -6.18 14.44
CA ILE A 167 16.11 -5.94 15.79
C ILE A 167 17.25 -5.56 16.75
N VAL A 168 18.37 -6.26 16.70
CA VAL A 168 19.55 -6.00 17.55
C VAL A 168 20.20 -4.67 17.16
N ALA A 169 20.44 -4.42 15.88
CA ALA A 169 21.08 -3.20 15.38
C ALA A 169 20.26 -1.96 15.76
N ILE A 170 18.95 -1.96 15.52
CA ILE A 170 18.04 -0.86 15.88
C ILE A 170 18.08 -0.61 17.40
N ARG A 171 18.08 -1.66 18.23
CA ARG A 171 18.16 -1.51 19.69
C ARG A 171 19.50 -0.99 20.18
N MET A 172 20.60 -1.36 19.52
CA MET A 172 21.94 -0.93 19.89
C MET A 172 22.21 0.53 19.52
N LEU A 173 21.90 0.92 18.27
CA LEU A 173 22.14 2.26 17.74
C LEU A 173 21.36 3.33 18.51
N TRP A 174 20.06 3.10 18.75
CA TRP A 174 19.21 4.08 19.44
C TRP A 174 19.01 3.79 20.92
N ARG A 175 19.89 3.01 21.55
CA ARG A 175 19.79 2.63 22.96
C ARG A 175 19.66 3.82 23.89
N LYS A 176 20.40 4.91 23.64
CA LYS A 176 20.37 6.14 24.47
C LYS A 176 19.01 6.85 24.35
N SER A 177 18.56 7.12 23.13
CA SER A 177 17.26 7.76 22.86
C SER A 177 16.08 6.95 23.41
N LEU A 178 16.16 5.61 23.34
CA LEU A 178 15.16 4.71 23.92
C LEU A 178 15.20 4.68 25.45
N ARG A 179 16.35 4.92 26.09
CA ARG A 179 16.44 5.03 27.54
C ARG A 179 15.77 6.30 28.04
N GLU A 180 16.03 7.42 27.37
CA GLU A 180 15.57 8.75 27.75
C GLU A 180 14.07 8.95 27.53
N LYS A 181 13.50 8.38 26.46
CA LYS A 181 12.09 8.59 26.07
C LYS A 181 11.30 7.27 26.12
N PRO A 182 10.57 6.97 27.21
CA PRO A 182 9.80 5.73 27.32
C PRO A 182 8.66 5.61 26.28
N SER A 183 8.08 6.74 25.83
CA SER A 183 7.08 6.76 24.74
C SER A 183 7.61 6.14 23.45
N LEU A 184 8.89 6.38 23.14
CA LEU A 184 9.56 5.87 21.95
C LEU A 184 9.71 4.35 21.96
N ARG A 185 9.75 3.72 23.13
CA ARG A 185 9.76 2.25 23.25
C ARG A 185 8.44 1.63 22.82
N ALA A 186 7.31 2.30 23.14
CA ALA A 186 6.00 1.83 22.74
C ALA A 186 5.80 1.95 21.22
N GLU A 187 6.23 3.06 20.62
CA GLU A 187 6.21 3.27 19.17
C GLU A 187 7.19 2.32 18.45
N LEU A 188 8.40 2.12 18.99
CA LEU A 188 9.35 1.12 18.49
C LEU A 188 8.73 -0.29 18.50
N ARG A 189 8.05 -0.67 19.58
CA ARG A 189 7.38 -1.98 19.66
C ARG A 189 6.29 -2.10 18.60
N GLN A 190 5.53 -1.04 18.33
CA GLN A 190 4.54 -1.04 17.25
C GLN A 190 5.20 -1.22 15.89
N GLN A 191 6.31 -0.54 15.61
CA GLN A 191 7.03 -0.73 14.34
C GLN A 191 7.65 -2.12 14.20
N MET A 192 8.13 -2.71 15.29
CA MET A 192 8.60 -4.10 15.26
C MET A 192 7.47 -5.07 14.93
N LEU A 193 6.23 -4.79 15.36
CA LEU A 193 5.06 -5.57 14.94
C LEU A 193 4.77 -5.37 13.45
N VAL A 194 4.86 -4.14 12.93
CA VAL A 194 4.72 -3.90 11.48
C VAL A 194 5.71 -4.76 10.68
N LEU A 195 6.99 -4.73 11.05
CA LEU A 195 8.04 -5.54 10.41
C LEU A 195 7.76 -7.05 10.49
N VAL A 196 7.29 -7.53 11.65
CA VAL A 196 6.89 -8.94 11.80
C VAL A 196 5.70 -9.27 10.90
N GLY A 197 4.72 -8.36 10.76
CA GLY A 197 3.58 -8.52 9.85
C GLY A 197 4.01 -8.65 8.38
N GLU A 198 4.90 -7.76 7.93
CA GLU A 198 5.49 -7.81 6.59
C GLU A 198 6.22 -9.14 6.37
N CYS A 199 7.02 -9.58 7.33
CA CYS A 199 7.65 -10.90 7.29
C CYS A 199 6.59 -12.01 7.19
N VAL A 200 5.56 -12.03 8.04
CA VAL A 200 4.51 -13.07 8.03
C VAL A 200 3.85 -13.19 6.65
N MET A 201 3.61 -12.07 5.96
CA MET A 201 3.05 -12.10 4.60
C MET A 201 3.93 -12.90 3.62
N THR A 202 5.26 -12.80 3.75
CA THR A 202 6.21 -13.58 2.93
C THR A 202 6.11 -15.09 3.11
N TYR A 203 5.49 -15.57 4.20
CA TYR A 203 5.20 -16.99 4.45
C TYR A 203 3.77 -17.38 4.05
N VAL A 204 2.79 -16.53 4.39
CA VAL A 204 1.36 -16.84 4.19
C VAL A 204 1.02 -17.01 2.71
N TYR A 205 1.57 -16.16 1.84
CA TYR A 205 1.22 -16.19 0.41
C TYR A 205 1.82 -17.39 -0.34
N PRO A 206 3.11 -17.76 -0.13
CA PRO A 206 3.63 -19.04 -0.64
C PRO A 206 2.87 -20.27 -0.13
N LEU A 207 2.42 -20.28 1.13
CA LEU A 207 1.61 -21.37 1.67
C LEU A 207 0.21 -21.42 1.03
N TYR A 208 -0.40 -20.27 0.80
CA TYR A 208 -1.66 -20.15 0.05
C TYR A 208 -1.51 -20.68 -1.38
N LEU A 209 -0.40 -20.34 -2.05
CA LEU A 209 -0.04 -20.85 -3.36
C LEU A 209 0.11 -22.36 -3.39
N PHE A 210 0.87 -22.91 -2.44
CA PHE A 210 1.02 -24.36 -2.25
C PHE A 210 -0.35 -25.05 -2.15
N ALA A 211 -1.26 -24.50 -1.34
CA ALA A 211 -2.60 -25.05 -1.17
C ALA A 211 -3.42 -25.02 -2.46
N ILE A 212 -3.37 -23.94 -3.27
CA ILE A 212 -4.08 -23.90 -4.56
C ILE A 212 -3.50 -24.91 -5.55
N LEU A 213 -2.17 -24.95 -5.69
CA LEU A 213 -1.52 -25.78 -6.70
C LEU A 213 -1.68 -27.28 -6.44
N THR A 214 -1.93 -27.68 -5.19
CA THR A 214 -2.15 -29.08 -4.79
C THR A 214 -3.63 -29.50 -4.83
N MET A 215 -4.56 -28.56 -4.96
CA MET A 215 -6.01 -28.84 -4.96
C MET A 215 -6.56 -29.14 -6.36
N PRO A 216 -7.63 -29.96 -6.48
CA PRO A 216 -8.40 -30.10 -7.72
C PRO A 216 -9.11 -28.80 -8.13
N ALA A 217 -9.45 -28.65 -9.41
CA ALA A 217 -9.97 -27.41 -10.00
C ALA A 217 -11.24 -26.82 -9.31
N LEU A 218 -12.18 -27.65 -8.85
CA LEU A 218 -13.35 -27.16 -8.10
C LEU A 218 -12.95 -26.58 -6.74
N SER A 219 -12.06 -27.26 -6.02
CA SER A 219 -11.57 -26.83 -4.71
C SER A 219 -10.69 -25.59 -4.82
N GLN A 220 -9.92 -25.44 -5.89
CA GLN A 220 -9.15 -24.22 -6.18
C GLN A 220 -10.04 -22.98 -6.27
N SER A 221 -11.18 -23.09 -6.98
CA SER A 221 -12.12 -21.98 -7.14
C SER A 221 -12.71 -21.55 -5.79
N ALA A 222 -13.09 -22.52 -4.95
CA ALA A 222 -13.58 -22.26 -3.60
C ALA A 222 -12.49 -21.67 -2.68
N PHE A 223 -11.27 -22.18 -2.76
CA PHE A 223 -10.14 -21.71 -1.96
C PHE A 223 -9.64 -20.32 -2.40
N THR A 224 -9.91 -19.91 -3.65
CA THR A 224 -9.66 -18.54 -4.12
C THR A 224 -10.37 -17.50 -3.25
N LEU A 225 -11.56 -17.83 -2.70
CA LEU A 225 -12.31 -16.98 -1.78
C LEU A 225 -11.63 -16.78 -0.41
N MET A 226 -10.60 -17.55 -0.06
CA MET A 226 -9.78 -17.28 1.13
C MET A 226 -8.91 -16.04 0.95
N LEU A 227 -8.60 -15.64 -0.29
CA LEU A 227 -7.69 -14.52 -0.53
C LEU A 227 -8.24 -13.17 -0.05
N PRO A 228 -9.50 -12.79 -0.33
CA PRO A 228 -10.11 -11.61 0.30
C PRO A 228 -10.09 -11.66 1.82
N ILE A 229 -10.24 -12.85 2.43
CA ILE A 229 -10.21 -13.03 3.89
C ILE A 229 -8.80 -12.80 4.43
N ILE A 230 -7.77 -13.34 3.76
CA ILE A 230 -6.37 -13.10 4.08
C ILE A 230 -6.06 -11.60 3.96
N LYS A 231 -6.39 -10.96 2.82
CA LYS A 231 -6.22 -9.52 2.60
C LYS A 231 -6.87 -8.72 3.74
N MET A 232 -8.14 -9.01 4.05
CA MET A 232 -8.88 -8.34 5.13
C MET A 232 -8.23 -8.53 6.50
N GLY A 233 -7.75 -9.74 6.81
CA GLY A 233 -7.04 -10.04 8.05
C GLY A 233 -5.75 -9.22 8.18
N VAL A 234 -4.95 -9.15 7.11
CA VAL A 234 -3.69 -8.40 7.08
C VAL A 234 -3.94 -6.88 7.13
N LYS A 235 -4.94 -6.35 6.39
CA LYS A 235 -5.35 -4.93 6.50
C LYS A 235 -5.70 -4.59 7.95
N ASN A 236 -6.49 -5.44 8.61
CA ASN A 236 -6.89 -5.26 10.01
C ASN A 236 -5.69 -5.31 10.97
N TYR A 237 -4.75 -6.20 10.73
CA TYR A 237 -3.50 -6.27 11.50
C TYR A 237 -2.72 -4.96 11.42
N PHE A 238 -2.47 -4.45 10.21
CA PHE A 238 -1.73 -3.20 10.03
C PHE A 238 -2.49 -1.98 10.57
N SER A 239 -3.81 -1.91 10.36
CA SER A 239 -4.65 -0.84 10.91
C SER A 239 -4.54 -0.71 12.43
N ARG A 240 -4.59 -1.84 13.14
CA ARG A 240 -4.46 -1.88 14.60
C ARG A 240 -3.05 -1.51 15.06
N THR A 241 -2.05 -1.93 14.31
CA THR A 241 -0.64 -1.66 14.63
C THR A 241 -0.28 -0.19 14.38
N LEU A 242 -0.81 0.42 13.32
CA LEU A 242 -0.60 1.81 12.92
C LEU A 242 -1.59 2.79 13.57
N ARG A 243 -2.28 2.42 14.67
CA ARG A 243 -3.43 3.14 15.23
C ARG A 243 -3.28 4.67 15.35
N ARG A 244 -2.05 5.19 15.50
CA ARG A 244 -1.73 6.62 15.72
C ARG A 244 -1.23 7.36 14.48
N LEU A 245 -1.16 6.70 13.32
CA LEU A 245 -0.59 7.22 12.09
C LEU A 245 -1.66 7.29 10.98
N ASP A 246 -2.81 7.89 11.29
CA ASP A 246 -3.97 7.89 10.38
C ASP A 246 -3.62 8.41 8.98
N ASP A 247 -2.84 9.49 8.86
CA ASP A 247 -2.42 10.03 7.57
C ASP A 247 -1.50 9.09 6.76
N LEU A 248 -0.84 8.12 7.41
CA LEU A 248 0.04 7.16 6.73
C LEU A 248 -0.67 5.84 6.40
N LYS A 249 -1.76 5.52 7.11
CA LYS A 249 -2.46 4.23 7.01
C LYS A 249 -2.91 3.88 5.58
N PRO A 250 -3.55 4.77 4.79
CA PRO A 250 -4.04 4.41 3.46
C PRO A 250 -2.93 3.94 2.55
N ALA A 251 -1.92 4.79 2.34
CA ALA A 251 -0.76 4.46 1.52
C ALA A 251 -0.02 3.23 2.05
N PHE A 252 0.24 3.15 3.36
CA PHE A 252 0.94 2.00 3.94
C PHE A 252 0.19 0.69 3.65
N ILE A 253 -1.10 0.63 3.98
CA ILE A 253 -1.87 -0.62 3.93
C ILE A 253 -2.07 -1.05 2.47
N VAL A 254 -2.40 -0.12 1.57
CA VAL A 254 -2.63 -0.46 0.16
C VAL A 254 -1.35 -0.96 -0.50
N PHE A 255 -0.24 -0.22 -0.36
CA PHE A 255 1.00 -0.61 -1.01
C PHE A 255 1.69 -1.82 -0.37
N ASN A 256 1.36 -2.18 0.88
CA ASN A 256 1.86 -3.42 1.49
C ASN A 256 0.94 -4.61 1.26
N VAL A 257 -0.39 -4.43 1.32
CA VAL A 257 -1.34 -5.54 1.25
C VAL A 257 -1.87 -5.75 -0.16
N ASP A 258 -2.44 -4.70 -0.77
CA ASP A 258 -3.11 -4.83 -2.05
C ASP A 258 -2.10 -5.01 -3.19
N VAL A 259 -1.01 -4.23 -3.22
CA VAL A 259 0.08 -4.41 -4.22
C VAL A 259 0.74 -5.78 -4.09
N PHE A 260 1.16 -6.18 -2.88
CA PHE A 260 1.78 -7.50 -2.68
C PHE A 260 0.86 -8.63 -3.10
N SER A 261 -0.40 -8.59 -2.66
CA SER A 261 -1.39 -9.59 -3.03
C SER A 261 -1.65 -9.62 -4.53
N ALA A 262 -1.75 -8.46 -5.18
CA ALA A 262 -1.99 -8.37 -6.62
C ALA A 262 -0.83 -8.95 -7.44
N ILE A 263 0.42 -8.72 -7.03
CA ILE A 263 1.58 -9.29 -7.72
C ILE A 263 1.56 -10.82 -7.58
N TYR A 264 1.23 -11.34 -6.40
CA TYR A 264 1.05 -12.78 -6.20
C TYR A 264 -0.08 -13.34 -7.06
N ILE A 265 -1.24 -12.68 -7.11
CA ILE A 265 -2.37 -13.08 -7.96
C ILE A 265 -1.94 -13.13 -9.42
N ALA A 266 -1.24 -12.11 -9.92
CA ALA A 266 -0.74 -12.06 -11.29
C ALA A 266 0.15 -13.28 -11.61
N ASN A 267 1.03 -13.65 -10.67
CA ASN A 267 1.88 -14.84 -10.73
C ASN A 267 1.04 -16.16 -10.71
N CYS A 268 -0.01 -16.22 -9.88
CA CYS A 268 -0.91 -17.37 -9.75
C CYS A 268 -1.78 -17.60 -11.00
N LEU A 269 -2.35 -16.52 -11.54
CA LEU A 269 -3.27 -16.56 -12.69
C LEU A 269 -2.54 -17.07 -13.94
N GLN A 270 -1.25 -16.73 -14.09
CA GLN A 270 -0.42 -17.30 -15.15
C GLN A 270 -0.17 -18.80 -14.98
N ALA A 271 0.14 -19.23 -13.76
CA ALA A 271 0.41 -20.64 -13.48
C ALA A 271 -0.83 -21.54 -13.68
N THR A 272 -2.03 -21.03 -13.39
CA THR A 272 -3.26 -21.83 -13.41
C THR A 272 -4.04 -21.76 -14.73
N LYS A 273 -3.70 -20.86 -15.67
CA LYS A 273 -4.37 -20.62 -16.97
C LYS A 273 -5.92 -20.64 -16.90
N SER A 274 -6.51 -20.28 -15.74
CA SER A 274 -7.94 -20.45 -15.47
C SER A 274 -8.72 -19.14 -15.53
N TRP A 275 -9.54 -18.97 -16.58
CA TRP A 275 -10.40 -17.80 -16.75
C TRP A 275 -11.44 -17.65 -15.63
N ARG A 276 -11.83 -18.75 -14.97
CA ARG A 276 -12.79 -18.76 -13.87
C ARG A 276 -12.29 -18.02 -12.64
N ASN A 277 -11.02 -18.22 -12.27
CA ASN A 277 -10.42 -17.55 -11.11
C ASN A 277 -10.30 -16.04 -11.37
N THR A 278 -9.94 -15.65 -12.60
CA THR A 278 -9.90 -14.24 -13.03
C THR A 278 -11.30 -13.61 -12.91
N MET A 279 -12.35 -14.27 -13.39
CA MET A 279 -13.71 -13.77 -13.27
C MET A 279 -14.21 -13.66 -11.83
N ILE A 280 -13.83 -14.60 -10.95
CA ILE A 280 -14.18 -14.54 -9.52
C ILE A 280 -13.53 -13.31 -8.87
N ILE A 281 -12.24 -13.09 -9.13
CA ILE A 281 -11.50 -11.95 -8.57
C ILE A 281 -12.14 -10.63 -9.07
N MET A 282 -12.35 -10.51 -10.37
CA MET A 282 -13.01 -9.33 -10.95
C MET A 282 -14.41 -9.06 -10.38
N LEU A 283 -15.21 -10.12 -10.14
CA LEU A 283 -16.52 -9.97 -9.51
C LEU A 283 -16.40 -9.49 -8.05
N ILE A 284 -15.41 -9.99 -7.31
CA ILE A 284 -15.14 -9.55 -5.95
C ILE A 284 -14.75 -8.07 -5.94
N ASP A 285 -13.91 -7.64 -6.87
CA ASP A 285 -13.43 -6.26 -6.94
C ASP A 285 -14.59 -5.30 -7.31
N ILE A 286 -15.46 -5.68 -8.25
CA ILE A 286 -16.70 -4.94 -8.56
C ILE A 286 -17.62 -4.82 -7.33
N VAL A 287 -17.82 -5.92 -6.59
CA VAL A 287 -18.65 -5.91 -5.38
C VAL A 287 -18.02 -5.03 -4.31
N GLN A 288 -16.70 -5.09 -4.15
CA GLN A 288 -15.96 -4.26 -3.21
C GLN A 288 -16.12 -2.78 -3.56
N ALA A 289 -15.91 -2.40 -4.83
CA ALA A 289 -16.11 -1.03 -5.31
C ALA A 289 -17.56 -0.54 -5.10
N ALA A 290 -18.56 -1.40 -5.30
CA ALA A 290 -19.96 -1.05 -5.06
C ALA A 290 -20.25 -0.77 -3.58
N ILE A 291 -19.70 -1.59 -2.67
CA ILE A 291 -19.80 -1.37 -1.22
C ILE A 291 -19.10 -0.06 -0.84
N SER A 292 -17.91 0.19 -1.37
CA SER A 292 -17.15 1.43 -1.18
C SER A 292 -17.94 2.68 -1.55
N MET A 293 -18.61 2.65 -2.70
CA MET A 293 -19.48 3.74 -3.16
C MET A 293 -20.68 3.93 -2.22
N TYR A 294 -21.27 2.84 -1.73
CA TYR A 294 -22.35 2.91 -0.75
C TYR A 294 -21.92 3.55 0.57
N ASP A 295 -20.74 3.20 1.09
CA ASP A 295 -20.22 3.76 2.33
C ASP A 295 -19.99 5.27 2.23
N VAL A 296 -19.39 5.72 1.13
CA VAL A 296 -19.21 7.15 0.85
C VAL A 296 -20.56 7.86 0.79
N HIS A 297 -21.55 7.26 0.11
CA HIS A 297 -22.89 7.81 0.03
C HIS A 297 -23.55 7.97 1.41
N VAL A 298 -23.43 6.96 2.29
CA VAL A 298 -23.98 7.00 3.65
C VAL A 298 -23.38 8.16 4.45
N VAL A 299 -22.06 8.35 4.40
CA VAL A 299 -21.41 9.45 5.12
C VAL A 299 -21.79 10.82 4.52
N LEU A 300 -22.02 10.91 3.21
CA LEU A 300 -22.49 12.14 2.56
C LEU A 300 -23.92 12.52 2.95
N ILE A 301 -24.84 11.56 3.04
CA ILE A 301 -26.18 11.80 3.60
C ILE A 301 -26.04 12.42 4.99
N GLU A 302 -25.16 11.84 5.80
CA GLU A 302 -24.84 12.29 7.14
C GLU A 302 -24.24 13.71 7.19
N ILE A 303 -23.49 14.15 6.18
CA ILE A 303 -23.02 15.54 6.04
C ILE A 303 -24.18 16.46 5.66
N ASN A 304 -25.04 16.02 4.72
CA ASN A 304 -26.19 16.80 4.25
C ASN A 304 -27.21 17.12 5.36
N THR A 305 -27.25 16.30 6.42
CA THR A 305 -28.04 16.57 7.62
C THR A 305 -27.51 17.72 8.48
N ILE A 306 -26.22 18.05 8.39
CA ILE A 306 -25.57 19.12 9.18
C ILE A 306 -25.59 20.43 8.39
N VAL A 307 -25.15 20.38 7.14
CA VAL A 307 -25.18 21.50 6.20
C VAL A 307 -25.81 20.96 4.94
N ARG A 308 -26.82 21.64 4.39
CA ARG A 308 -27.34 21.28 3.07
C ARG A 308 -26.25 21.55 2.03
N VAL A 309 -25.49 20.52 1.66
CA VAL A 309 -24.36 20.59 0.73
C VAL A 309 -24.83 20.99 -0.67
N ASP A 310 -26.09 20.70 -0.98
CA ASP A 310 -26.77 21.08 -2.23
C ASP A 310 -26.90 22.60 -2.39
N LEU A 311 -26.82 23.37 -1.29
CA LEU A 311 -26.86 24.83 -1.29
C LEU A 311 -25.47 25.48 -1.35
N PHE A 312 -24.39 24.69 -1.29
CA PHE A 312 -23.02 25.17 -1.35
C PHE A 312 -22.42 24.88 -2.73
N ASP A 313 -22.05 25.93 -3.46
CA ASP A 313 -21.39 25.82 -4.77
C ASP A 313 -19.94 25.34 -4.67
N GLY A 314 -19.34 25.40 -3.47
CA GLY A 314 -17.96 25.00 -3.19
C GLY A 314 -17.73 23.50 -3.05
N SER A 315 -16.45 23.10 -3.07
CA SER A 315 -16.05 21.73 -2.81
C SER A 315 -16.19 21.35 -1.33
N LEU A 316 -16.31 20.05 -1.01
CA LEU A 316 -16.28 19.60 0.38
C LEU A 316 -14.95 19.99 1.08
N LEU A 317 -13.86 20.07 0.32
CA LEU A 317 -12.56 20.50 0.83
C LEU A 317 -12.59 21.96 1.31
N ASP A 318 -13.19 22.86 0.53
CA ASP A 318 -13.33 24.27 0.92
C ASP A 318 -14.24 24.43 2.15
N LEU A 319 -15.34 23.67 2.19
CA LEU A 319 -16.24 23.65 3.34
C LEU A 319 -15.53 23.16 4.61
N CYS A 320 -14.64 22.17 4.49
CA CYS A 320 -13.84 21.68 5.61
C CYS A 320 -12.83 22.72 6.09
N VAL A 321 -12.15 23.43 5.18
CA VAL A 321 -11.20 24.49 5.53
C VAL A 321 -11.91 25.65 6.22
N GLN A 322 -13.10 26.03 5.75
CA GLN A 322 -13.93 27.04 6.41
C GLN A 322 -14.36 26.58 7.81
N ALA A 323 -14.85 25.35 7.96
CA ALA A 323 -15.23 24.81 9.28
C ALA A 323 -14.03 24.73 10.24
N ALA A 324 -12.83 24.47 9.72
CA ALA A 324 -11.58 24.42 10.48
C ALA A 324 -10.96 25.80 10.75
N ALA A 325 -11.42 26.87 10.10
CA ALA A 325 -10.98 28.24 10.38
C ALA A 325 -11.47 28.74 11.74
N ASN A 326 -12.58 28.20 12.25
CA ASN A 326 -13.09 28.53 13.57
C ASN A 326 -12.10 28.08 14.68
N PRO A 327 -11.55 29.01 15.49
CA PRO A 327 -10.51 28.69 16.46
C PRO A 327 -10.91 27.65 17.50
N GLN A 328 -12.18 27.66 17.94
CA GLN A 328 -12.69 26.69 18.91
C GLN A 328 -12.83 25.30 18.28
N ALA A 329 -13.29 25.25 17.01
CA ALA A 329 -13.39 24.00 16.28
C ALA A 329 -12.01 23.40 16.00
N ARG A 330 -11.05 24.24 15.59
CA ARG A 330 -9.64 23.84 15.37
C ARG A 330 -8.99 23.33 16.66
N GLN A 331 -9.18 24.03 17.78
CA GLN A 331 -8.64 23.61 19.06
C GLN A 331 -9.23 22.28 19.54
N GLU A 332 -10.52 22.03 19.34
CA GLU A 332 -11.16 20.76 19.71
C GLU A 332 -10.78 19.63 18.74
N LEU A 333 -10.66 19.89 17.43
CA LEU A 333 -10.12 18.91 16.47
C LEU A 333 -8.69 18.55 16.82
N ASP A 334 -7.83 19.53 17.06
CA ASP A 334 -6.44 19.31 17.46
C ASP A 334 -6.33 18.64 18.83
N ARG A 335 -7.27 18.90 19.76
CA ARG A 335 -7.33 18.24 21.06
C ARG A 335 -7.77 16.78 20.92
N ARG A 336 -8.73 16.48 20.06
CA ARG A 336 -9.20 15.12 19.78
C ARG A 336 -8.17 14.31 19.01
N VAL A 337 -7.54 14.91 18.00
CA VAL A 337 -6.37 14.35 17.31
C VAL A 337 -5.26 14.14 18.32
N ALA A 338 -4.91 15.12 19.16
CA ALA A 338 -3.87 14.98 20.20
C ALA A 338 -4.21 13.98 21.32
N SER A 339 -5.49 13.77 21.64
CA SER A 339 -5.92 12.73 22.60
C SER A 339 -5.78 11.32 22.02
N ALA A 340 -5.85 11.18 20.69
CA ALA A 340 -5.48 9.98 19.95
C ALA A 340 -3.96 9.88 19.70
N SER A 341 -3.25 11.03 19.66
CA SER A 341 -1.84 11.20 19.26
C SER A 341 -1.01 11.97 20.29
N SER A 342 -1.05 11.59 21.58
CA SER A 342 -0.45 12.33 22.72
C SER A 342 1.08 12.58 22.67
N THR A 343 1.73 12.39 21.53
CA THR A 343 3.15 12.69 21.30
C THR A 343 3.43 13.47 19.99
N GLN A 344 2.43 13.99 19.25
CA GLN A 344 2.69 14.76 18.02
C GLN A 344 2.93 16.27 18.25
N LYS A 345 2.36 16.86 19.32
CA LYS A 345 2.40 18.31 19.59
C LYS A 345 3.79 18.89 19.93
N LYS A 346 4.83 18.08 20.14
CA LYS A 346 6.20 18.59 20.39
C LYS A 346 7.12 18.58 19.16
N LEU A 347 6.67 18.09 18.00
CA LEU A 347 7.55 17.84 16.84
C LEU A 347 7.37 18.79 15.64
N VAL A 348 6.29 19.58 15.56
CA VAL A 348 6.11 20.52 14.43
C VAL A 348 6.76 21.88 14.70
N SER A 349 6.90 22.31 15.96
CA SER A 349 7.61 23.56 16.28
C SER A 349 9.14 23.50 16.08
N GLY A 350 9.69 22.32 15.76
CA GLY A 350 11.12 22.10 15.52
C GLY A 350 11.55 22.12 14.05
N ARG A 351 10.62 22.28 13.08
CA ARG A 351 10.95 22.27 11.64
C ARG A 351 11.46 23.60 11.07
N LEU A 352 11.75 24.58 11.92
CA LEU A 352 12.33 25.88 11.54
C LEU A 352 13.66 26.13 12.24
N SER A 353 14.58 25.17 12.25
CA SER A 353 16.01 25.46 12.38
C SER A 353 16.86 24.22 12.11
N SER A 354 17.82 24.32 11.18
CA SER A 354 18.87 23.33 10.82
C SER A 354 18.38 22.11 10.01
N SER A 355 18.85 21.78 8.79
CA SER A 355 20.05 22.14 8.04
C SER A 355 19.79 22.00 6.53
N ALA A 356 20.61 22.69 5.74
CA ALA A 356 20.45 22.97 4.31
C ALA A 356 20.68 21.74 3.40
N ILE A 357 19.67 21.46 2.57
CA ILE A 357 19.86 21.10 1.16
C ILE A 357 18.96 22.07 0.39
N LYS A 358 19.55 22.98 -0.39
CA LYS A 358 18.81 23.98 -1.16
C LYS A 358 17.98 23.25 -2.24
N PRO A 359 16.64 23.29 -2.23
CA PRO A 359 15.90 23.06 -3.46
C PRO A 359 16.28 24.17 -4.46
N ILE A 360 16.24 23.86 -5.76
CA ILE A 360 16.45 24.84 -6.83
C ILE A 360 15.50 26.02 -6.61
N VAL A 361 16.05 27.15 -6.18
CA VAL A 361 15.33 28.41 -5.97
C VAL A 361 15.22 29.07 -7.33
N ILE A 362 14.02 29.04 -7.93
CA ILE A 362 13.65 30.01 -8.95
C ILE A 362 13.68 31.37 -8.24
N ALA A 363 14.54 32.27 -8.71
CA ALA A 363 14.72 33.59 -8.13
C ALA A 363 13.38 34.31 -8.00
N ARG A 364 12.99 34.63 -6.75
CA ARG A 364 11.92 35.61 -6.46
C ARG A 364 12.41 36.97 -6.95
N PRO A 365 11.71 37.66 -7.87
CA PRO A 365 11.87 39.10 -8.00
C PRO A 365 11.25 39.75 -6.76
N ASN A 366 11.96 40.72 -6.18
CA ASN A 366 11.45 41.56 -5.11
C ASN A 366 10.22 42.33 -5.62
N SER A 367 9.03 41.97 -5.13
CA SER A 367 7.86 42.83 -5.17
C SER A 367 7.45 43.13 -3.73
N THR A 368 7.64 44.39 -3.37
CA THR A 368 6.81 45.17 -2.44
C THR A 368 5.41 44.58 -2.29
N GLN A 369 4.88 44.62 -1.06
CA GLN A 369 3.49 44.31 -0.73
C GLN A 369 2.54 44.86 -1.79
N SER A 370 2.15 44.00 -2.73
CA SER A 370 1.10 44.26 -3.69
C SER A 370 0.11 43.13 -3.51
N LYS A 371 -1.05 43.49 -2.96
CA LYS A 371 -2.23 42.64 -2.90
C LYS A 371 -2.45 42.08 -4.31
N SER A 372 -2.21 40.78 -4.51
CA SER A 372 -2.59 40.13 -5.77
C SER A 372 -4.12 40.05 -5.81
N PRO A 373 -4.77 40.58 -6.86
CA PRO A 373 -6.21 40.67 -6.95
C PRO A 373 -6.73 39.38 -7.57
N LEU A 374 -7.02 38.36 -6.76
CA LEU A 374 -8.02 37.32 -7.09
C LEU A 374 -8.31 36.46 -5.85
N VAL A 375 -8.55 37.12 -4.72
CA VAL A 375 -9.45 36.55 -3.70
C VAL A 375 -10.82 36.65 -4.33
N THR A 376 -11.34 35.55 -4.88
CA THR A 376 -12.75 35.48 -5.23
C THR A 376 -13.50 35.67 -3.91
N ASN A 377 -14.02 36.87 -3.71
CA ASN A 377 -14.84 37.24 -2.57
C ASN A 377 -16.09 36.34 -2.56
N LEU A 378 -16.03 35.25 -1.79
CA LEU A 378 -17.19 34.64 -1.16
C LEU A 378 -17.08 34.99 0.33
N PRO A 379 -18.14 35.51 0.95
CA PRO A 379 -18.01 36.15 2.25
C PRO A 379 -17.60 35.12 3.29
N ASP A 380 -16.43 35.35 3.92
CA ASP A 380 -15.93 34.65 5.12
C ASP A 380 -16.94 34.64 6.30
N SER A 381 -18.08 35.32 6.14
CA SER A 381 -19.08 35.61 7.17
C SER A 381 -20.32 34.69 7.19
N GLU A 382 -20.60 33.87 6.17
CA GLU A 382 -21.90 33.17 6.10
C GLU A 382 -21.96 31.84 6.89
N LEU A 383 -20.87 31.09 6.99
CA LEU A 383 -20.84 29.83 7.76
C LEU A 383 -20.72 30.11 9.27
N ASP A 384 -19.88 31.08 9.64
CA ASP A 384 -19.67 31.52 11.03
C ASP A 384 -20.91 32.20 11.64
N ALA A 385 -21.78 32.79 10.81
CA ALA A 385 -23.04 33.37 11.26
C ALA A 385 -24.18 32.34 11.43
N LYS A 386 -24.05 31.12 10.89
CA LYS A 386 -25.15 30.12 10.82
C LYS A 386 -24.89 28.84 11.62
N LEU A 387 -23.64 28.41 11.82
CA LEU A 387 -23.34 27.14 12.50
C LEU A 387 -22.74 27.34 13.89
N ARG A 388 -23.13 26.45 14.82
CA ARG A 388 -22.51 26.39 16.15
C ARG A 388 -21.10 25.78 16.05
N PRO A 389 -20.17 26.13 16.95
CA PRO A 389 -18.83 25.54 16.97
C PRO A 389 -18.82 24.00 17.01
N SER A 390 -19.80 23.38 17.71
CA SER A 390 -19.95 21.93 17.76
C SER A 390 -20.38 21.31 16.43
N GLU A 391 -21.13 22.05 15.61
CA GLU A 391 -21.53 21.62 14.28
C GLU A 391 -20.36 21.73 13.30
N CYS A 392 -19.54 22.78 13.40
CA CYS A 392 -18.30 22.92 12.63
C CYS A 392 -17.32 21.77 12.90
N VAL A 393 -17.13 21.40 14.17
CA VAL A 393 -16.32 20.23 14.57
C VAL A 393 -16.86 18.95 13.93
N ARG A 394 -18.16 18.70 14.08
CA ARG A 394 -18.79 17.48 13.55
C ARG A 394 -18.73 17.43 12.02
N LEU A 395 -18.89 18.57 11.36
CA LEU A 395 -18.78 18.71 9.90
C LEU A 395 -17.37 18.38 9.41
N ALA A 396 -16.35 19.02 10.00
CA ALA A 396 -14.94 18.75 9.67
C ALA A 396 -14.57 17.29 9.93
N GLU A 397 -15.01 16.70 11.04
CA GLU A 397 -14.79 15.29 11.34
C GLU A 397 -15.40 14.35 10.28
N LYS A 398 -16.58 14.66 9.75
CA LYS A 398 -17.20 13.83 8.71
C LYS A 398 -16.52 14.02 7.36
N ILE A 399 -16.20 15.25 6.96
CA ILE A 399 -15.54 15.51 5.68
C ILE A 399 -14.15 14.88 5.65
N THR A 400 -13.35 15.05 6.71
CA THR A 400 -12.03 14.40 6.84
C THR A 400 -12.11 12.87 6.79
N ARG A 401 -13.20 12.28 7.30
CA ARG A 401 -13.47 10.84 7.17
C ARG A 401 -13.81 10.44 5.74
N VAL A 402 -14.67 11.20 5.05
CA VAL A 402 -15.03 10.88 3.65
C VAL A 402 -13.82 10.99 2.73
N LEU A 403 -13.00 12.04 2.90
CA LEU A 403 -11.78 12.22 2.10
C LEU A 403 -10.77 11.09 2.37
N TYR A 404 -10.66 10.64 3.62
CA TYR A 404 -9.85 9.47 3.98
C TYR A 404 -10.34 8.20 3.26
N ILE A 405 -11.64 7.94 3.31
CA ILE A 405 -12.25 6.78 2.64
C ILE A 405 -12.01 6.84 1.12
N ALA A 406 -12.25 8.01 0.52
CA ALA A 406 -12.06 8.23 -0.91
C ALA A 406 -10.59 8.05 -1.34
N GLU A 407 -9.63 8.58 -0.58
CA GLU A 407 -8.21 8.36 -0.84
C GLU A 407 -7.85 6.87 -0.76
N PHE A 408 -8.32 6.17 0.28
CA PHE A 408 -8.01 4.75 0.47
C PHE A 408 -8.50 3.94 -0.73
N PHE A 409 -9.73 4.15 -1.19
CA PHE A 409 -10.27 3.44 -2.35
C PHE A 409 -9.58 3.80 -3.65
N LEU A 410 -9.28 5.08 -3.88
CA LEU A 410 -8.52 5.49 -5.07
C LEU A 410 -7.13 4.85 -5.12
N LEU A 411 -6.49 4.66 -3.97
CA LEU A 411 -5.21 3.97 -3.88
C LEU A 411 -5.35 2.47 -4.18
N ILE A 412 -6.40 1.80 -3.70
CA ILE A 412 -6.67 0.37 -4.00
C ILE A 412 -6.83 0.18 -5.50
N GLU A 413 -7.76 0.94 -6.11
CA GLU A 413 -8.04 0.88 -7.55
C GLU A 413 -6.78 1.21 -8.36
N PHE A 414 -5.98 2.18 -7.90
CA PHE A 414 -4.70 2.49 -8.54
C PHE A 414 -3.72 1.32 -8.48
N ALA A 415 -3.62 0.63 -7.34
CA ALA A 415 -2.77 -0.55 -7.20
C ALA A 415 -3.22 -1.71 -8.09
N GLU A 416 -4.53 -1.93 -8.21
CA GLU A 416 -5.15 -2.99 -9.03
C GLU A 416 -4.96 -2.75 -10.53
N VAL A 417 -4.95 -1.49 -10.98
CA VAL A 417 -4.59 -1.14 -12.37
C VAL A 417 -3.08 -1.25 -12.60
N MET A 418 -2.28 -0.66 -11.71
CA MET A 418 -0.86 -0.48 -11.94
C MET A 418 -0.07 -1.79 -11.87
N VAL A 419 -0.42 -2.70 -10.95
CA VAL A 419 0.33 -3.96 -10.78
C VAL A 419 0.30 -4.84 -12.04
N PRO A 420 -0.85 -5.15 -12.65
CA PRO A 420 -0.90 -5.89 -13.92
C PRO A 420 -0.15 -5.21 -15.05
N VAL A 421 -0.20 -3.88 -15.14
CA VAL A 421 0.55 -3.12 -16.16
C VAL A 421 2.06 -3.27 -15.94
N VAL A 422 2.54 -3.06 -14.71
CA VAL A 422 3.96 -3.23 -14.36
C VAL A 422 4.42 -4.65 -14.63
N TYR A 423 3.62 -5.63 -14.23
CA TYR A 423 3.90 -7.03 -14.44
C TYR A 423 3.94 -7.38 -15.94
N GLY A 424 2.96 -6.92 -16.73
CA GLY A 424 2.93 -7.11 -18.18
C GLY A 424 4.16 -6.52 -18.89
N ILE A 425 4.54 -5.28 -18.55
CA ILE A 425 5.75 -4.64 -19.07
C ILE A 425 7.00 -5.42 -18.65
N TYR A 426 7.07 -5.87 -17.40
CA TYR A 426 8.17 -6.69 -16.91
C TYR A 426 8.30 -8.00 -17.69
N LEU A 427 7.20 -8.71 -17.98
CA LEU A 427 7.24 -9.96 -18.77
C LEU A 427 7.72 -9.72 -20.20
N LEU A 428 7.28 -8.63 -20.83
CA LEU A 428 7.75 -8.24 -22.16
C LEU A 428 9.25 -7.96 -22.15
N ALA A 429 9.74 -7.17 -21.18
CA ALA A 429 11.16 -6.90 -21.01
C ALA A 429 11.95 -8.20 -20.76
N MET A 430 11.45 -9.06 -19.86
CA MET A 430 12.07 -10.33 -19.50
C MET A 430 12.16 -11.31 -20.67
N SER A 431 11.27 -11.18 -21.66
CA SER A 431 11.31 -12.03 -22.87
C SER A 431 12.60 -11.87 -23.68
N HIS A 432 13.25 -10.71 -23.57
CA HIS A 432 14.50 -10.39 -24.26
C HIS A 432 15.75 -10.56 -23.38
N LEU A 433 15.59 -10.91 -22.10
CA LEU A 433 16.69 -11.02 -21.14
C LEU A 433 17.17 -12.47 -20.98
N PRO A 434 18.48 -12.69 -20.70
CA PRO A 434 19.08 -14.02 -20.65
C PRO A 434 18.48 -14.90 -19.54
N ASN A 435 18.01 -14.28 -18.46
CA ASN A 435 17.46 -15.00 -17.31
C ASN A 435 16.06 -15.58 -17.55
N ARG A 436 15.42 -15.35 -18.72
CA ARG A 436 14.11 -15.91 -19.08
C ARG A 436 14.03 -17.41 -18.82
N ALA A 437 15.11 -18.13 -19.14
CA ALA A 437 15.20 -19.59 -18.99
C ALA A 437 15.06 -20.07 -17.53
N TYR A 438 15.26 -19.20 -16.55
CA TYR A 438 15.25 -19.54 -15.12
C TYR A 438 13.97 -19.12 -14.39
N TYR A 439 12.98 -18.59 -15.11
CA TYR A 439 11.64 -18.33 -14.57
C TYR A 439 10.68 -19.41 -15.09
N PRO A 440 10.15 -20.31 -14.22
CA PRO A 440 9.31 -21.42 -14.66
C PRO A 440 8.06 -21.00 -15.45
N GLN A 441 7.57 -19.79 -15.19
CA GLN A 441 6.40 -19.23 -15.87
C GLN A 441 6.71 -18.66 -17.26
N LEU A 442 7.99 -18.50 -17.62
CA LEU A 442 8.45 -17.91 -18.87
C LEU A 442 9.32 -18.87 -19.69
N SER A 443 9.98 -19.83 -19.04
CA SER A 443 10.97 -20.71 -19.67
C SER A 443 10.38 -21.65 -20.72
N SER A 444 9.12 -22.03 -20.58
CA SER A 444 8.41 -22.95 -21.50
C SER A 444 7.37 -22.27 -22.39
N LEU A 445 7.26 -20.94 -22.37
CA LEU A 445 6.27 -20.22 -23.18
C LEU A 445 6.85 -19.93 -24.57
N ASP A 446 6.17 -20.39 -25.61
CA ASP A 446 6.39 -19.96 -26.99
C ASP A 446 5.94 -18.50 -27.19
N GLU A 447 6.30 -17.87 -28.31
CA GLU A 447 5.93 -16.47 -28.60
C GLU A 447 4.41 -16.26 -28.60
N GLU A 448 3.65 -17.21 -29.16
CA GLU A 448 2.19 -17.15 -29.18
C GLU A 448 1.58 -17.29 -27.77
N GLU A 449 2.10 -18.20 -26.94
CA GLU A 449 1.64 -18.36 -25.56
C GLU A 449 1.99 -17.15 -24.70
N LEU A 450 3.16 -16.56 -24.93
CA LEU A 450 3.57 -15.32 -24.28
C LEU A 450 2.64 -14.16 -24.66
N ALA A 451 2.34 -14.00 -25.96
CA ALA A 451 1.41 -12.99 -26.44
C ALA A 451 0.01 -13.18 -25.83
N HIS A 452 -0.47 -14.42 -25.76
CA HIS A 452 -1.73 -14.75 -25.11
C HIS A 452 -1.71 -14.39 -23.62
N SER A 453 -0.64 -14.74 -22.89
CA SER A 453 -0.48 -14.44 -21.47
C SER A 453 -0.46 -12.93 -21.20
N VAL A 454 0.35 -12.18 -21.96
CA VAL A 454 0.41 -10.71 -21.88
C VAL A 454 -0.95 -10.10 -22.20
N SER A 455 -1.63 -10.59 -23.26
CA SER A 455 -2.96 -10.09 -23.63
C SER A 455 -3.99 -10.29 -22.51
N ALA A 456 -3.96 -11.45 -21.84
CA ALA A 456 -4.87 -11.72 -20.72
C ALA A 456 -4.62 -10.78 -19.54
N VAL A 457 -3.34 -10.54 -19.20
CA VAL A 457 -2.96 -9.57 -18.16
C VAL A 457 -3.39 -8.15 -18.54
N MET A 458 -3.22 -7.75 -19.80
CA MET A 458 -3.62 -6.43 -20.29
C MET A 458 -5.14 -6.25 -20.36
N ILE A 459 -5.90 -7.31 -20.66
CA ILE A 459 -7.36 -7.28 -20.57
C ILE A 459 -7.78 -7.06 -19.12
N ASN A 460 -7.16 -7.75 -18.16
CA ASN A 460 -7.42 -7.53 -16.74
C ASN A 460 -7.11 -6.08 -16.35
N ALA A 461 -5.93 -5.57 -16.73
CA ALA A 461 -5.56 -4.18 -16.51
C ALA A 461 -6.59 -3.19 -17.09
N GLY A 462 -7.16 -3.49 -18.26
CA GLY A 462 -8.20 -2.69 -18.89
C GLY A 462 -9.54 -2.69 -18.13
N LEU A 463 -9.93 -3.84 -17.55
CA LEU A 463 -11.11 -3.94 -16.69
C LEU A 463 -10.93 -3.15 -15.40
N GLU A 464 -9.78 -3.28 -14.74
CA GLU A 464 -9.45 -2.47 -13.56
C GLU A 464 -9.40 -0.98 -13.91
N PHE A 465 -8.88 -0.64 -15.10
CA PHE A 465 -8.83 0.75 -15.56
C PHE A 465 -10.24 1.31 -15.76
N ALA A 466 -11.18 0.51 -16.24
CA ALA A 466 -12.58 0.92 -16.30
C ALA A 466 -13.17 1.11 -14.88
N SER A 467 -12.82 0.24 -13.92
CA SER A 467 -13.25 0.35 -12.52
C SER A 467 -12.79 1.67 -11.90
N ILE A 468 -11.49 2.00 -11.97
CA ILE A 468 -10.97 3.26 -11.39
C ILE A 468 -11.58 4.49 -12.05
N LEU A 469 -11.93 4.44 -13.34
CA LEU A 469 -12.61 5.54 -14.02
C LEU A 469 -14.03 5.74 -13.49
N VAL A 470 -14.80 4.66 -13.30
CA VAL A 470 -16.16 4.70 -12.75
C VAL A 470 -16.13 5.18 -11.30
N THR A 471 -15.30 4.56 -10.46
CA THR A 471 -15.13 4.94 -9.04
C THR A 471 -14.62 6.38 -8.92
N GLY A 472 -13.62 6.76 -9.71
CA GLY A 472 -13.07 8.11 -9.75
C GLY A 472 -14.08 9.16 -10.19
N TRP A 473 -14.90 8.87 -11.21
CA TRP A 473 -15.98 9.75 -11.65
C TRP A 473 -17.06 9.91 -10.58
N TYR A 474 -17.47 8.81 -9.95
CA TYR A 474 -18.48 8.82 -8.90
C TYR A 474 -18.01 9.66 -7.70
N LEU A 475 -16.82 9.36 -7.16
CA LEU A 475 -16.23 10.11 -6.06
C LEU A 475 -16.03 11.57 -6.44
N GLY A 476 -15.60 11.87 -7.67
CA GLY A 476 -15.37 13.24 -8.09
C GLY A 476 -16.64 14.08 -8.12
N ARG A 477 -17.76 13.49 -8.55
CA ARG A 477 -19.08 14.14 -8.52
C ARG A 477 -19.60 14.31 -7.10
N GLN A 478 -19.49 13.28 -6.28
CA GLN A 478 -20.00 13.29 -4.91
C GLN A 478 -19.23 14.27 -4.00
N LEU A 479 -17.92 14.37 -4.19
CA LEU A 479 -17.05 15.24 -3.38
C LEU A 479 -16.88 16.65 -3.97
N LYS A 480 -17.33 16.87 -5.21
CA LYS A 480 -17.06 18.08 -6.01
C LYS A 480 -15.56 18.39 -6.10
N LEU A 481 -14.75 17.34 -6.28
CA LEU A 481 -13.28 17.40 -6.33
C LEU A 481 -12.74 16.51 -7.46
N SER A 482 -11.52 16.79 -7.91
CA SER A 482 -10.84 15.96 -8.91
C SER A 482 -10.21 14.73 -8.25
N SER A 483 -10.83 13.56 -8.40
CA SER A 483 -10.31 12.29 -7.87
C SER A 483 -8.87 12.01 -8.30
N LEU A 484 -8.51 12.37 -9.54
CA LEU A 484 -7.14 12.21 -10.04
C LEU A 484 -6.13 13.09 -9.27
N ARG A 485 -6.51 14.32 -8.88
CA ARG A 485 -5.67 15.18 -8.03
C ARG A 485 -5.57 14.64 -6.61
N LEU A 486 -6.65 14.10 -6.05
CA LEU A 486 -6.62 13.45 -4.74
C LEU A 486 -5.68 12.23 -4.74
N LEU A 487 -5.77 11.40 -5.78
CA LEU A 487 -4.87 10.27 -5.98
C LEU A 487 -3.41 10.72 -6.11
N ALA A 488 -3.11 11.66 -7.00
CA ALA A 488 -1.75 12.15 -7.19
C ALA A 488 -1.19 12.82 -5.92
N PHE A 489 -2.02 13.55 -5.17
CA PHE A 489 -1.64 14.07 -3.86
C PHE A 489 -1.25 12.93 -2.91
N ALA A 490 -2.06 11.87 -2.82
CA ALA A 490 -1.75 10.72 -1.95
C ALA A 490 -0.42 10.05 -2.35
N LEU A 491 -0.14 9.95 -3.65
CA LEU A 491 1.13 9.44 -4.18
C LEU A 491 2.33 10.35 -3.86
N GLU A 492 2.16 11.67 -3.91
CA GLU A 492 3.22 12.64 -3.58
C GLU A 492 3.35 12.93 -2.07
N TYR A 493 2.33 12.65 -1.26
CA TYR A 493 2.34 12.97 0.17
C TYR A 493 3.31 12.06 0.96
N GLN A 494 3.47 10.79 0.55
CA GLN A 494 4.41 9.84 1.16
C GLN A 494 5.25 9.10 0.11
N PRO A 495 6.08 9.81 -0.67
CA PRO A 495 6.76 9.21 -1.82
C PRO A 495 7.76 8.15 -1.36
N ALA A 496 8.46 8.38 -0.26
CA ALA A 496 9.44 7.42 0.25
C ALA A 496 8.79 6.09 0.66
N LEU A 497 7.61 6.13 1.27
CA LEU A 497 6.86 4.93 1.69
C LEU A 497 6.36 4.13 0.48
N ILE A 498 5.82 4.84 -0.52
CA ILE A 498 5.22 4.22 -1.71
C ILE A 498 6.30 3.56 -2.55
N HIS A 499 7.36 4.29 -2.89
CA HIS A 499 8.44 3.75 -3.71
C HIS A 499 9.19 2.62 -3.00
N SER A 500 9.39 2.71 -1.68
CA SER A 500 10.01 1.62 -0.91
C SER A 500 9.14 0.37 -0.87
N SER A 501 7.82 0.52 -0.65
CA SER A 501 6.87 -0.60 -0.63
C SER A 501 6.83 -1.30 -1.99
N MET A 502 6.66 -0.53 -3.07
CA MET A 502 6.58 -1.07 -4.43
C MET A 502 7.86 -1.80 -4.81
N THR A 503 9.02 -1.15 -4.63
CA THR A 503 10.31 -1.74 -4.99
C THR A 503 10.57 -3.00 -4.18
N MET A 504 10.26 -2.98 -2.88
CA MET A 504 10.42 -4.13 -1.99
C MET A 504 9.54 -5.31 -2.43
N TRP A 505 8.23 -5.08 -2.63
CA TRP A 505 7.32 -6.19 -2.95
C TRP A 505 7.48 -6.71 -4.37
N LEU A 506 7.67 -5.85 -5.37
CA LEU A 506 7.97 -6.29 -6.73
C LEU A 506 9.26 -7.10 -6.78
N SER A 507 10.33 -6.61 -6.16
CA SER A 507 11.60 -7.34 -6.10
C SER A 507 11.44 -8.66 -5.35
N TYR A 508 10.69 -8.71 -4.25
CA TYR A 508 10.54 -9.93 -3.47
C TYR A 508 9.82 -11.01 -4.27
N VAL A 509 8.65 -10.70 -4.84
CA VAL A 509 7.82 -11.69 -5.54
C VAL A 509 8.51 -12.18 -6.81
N ILE A 510 9.09 -11.28 -7.60
CA ILE A 510 9.83 -11.64 -8.81
C ILE A 510 11.04 -12.50 -8.45
N GLN A 511 11.89 -12.08 -7.51
CA GLN A 511 13.10 -12.83 -7.18
C GLN A 511 12.80 -14.16 -6.48
N GLN A 512 11.68 -14.26 -5.75
CA GLN A 512 11.21 -15.53 -5.21
C GLN A 512 10.88 -16.55 -6.32
N SER A 513 10.33 -16.10 -7.45
CA SER A 513 9.93 -17.00 -8.55
C SER A 513 11.08 -17.57 -9.39
N LEU A 514 12.31 -17.08 -9.18
CA LEU A 514 13.51 -17.54 -9.85
C LEU A 514 13.92 -18.94 -9.35
N VAL A 515 14.30 -19.86 -10.24
CA VAL A 515 14.70 -21.24 -9.84
C VAL A 515 15.89 -21.24 -8.86
N HIS A 516 16.82 -20.30 -8.99
CA HIS A 516 17.96 -20.14 -8.05
C HIS A 516 17.53 -19.82 -6.61
N SER A 517 16.30 -19.31 -6.41
CA SER A 517 15.71 -19.08 -5.10
C SER A 517 15.12 -20.35 -4.47
N GLY A 518 15.15 -21.48 -5.17
CA GLY A 518 14.82 -22.81 -4.66
C GLY A 518 13.35 -22.97 -4.25
N VAL A 519 12.44 -22.30 -4.93
CA VAL A 519 11.00 -22.42 -4.66
C VAL A 519 10.45 -23.63 -5.41
N ASP A 520 9.96 -24.60 -4.64
CA ASP A 520 9.24 -25.76 -5.15
C ASP A 520 7.99 -25.99 -4.30
N PHE A 521 6.82 -25.72 -4.89
CA PHE A 521 5.52 -25.89 -4.24
C PHE A 521 5.05 -27.36 -4.21
N THR A 522 5.82 -28.31 -4.73
CA THR A 522 5.57 -29.75 -4.49
C THR A 522 6.26 -30.26 -3.23
N LEU A 523 7.20 -29.47 -2.68
CA LEU A 523 8.10 -29.87 -1.58
C LEU A 523 8.92 -31.13 -1.88
N SER A 524 9.05 -31.51 -3.16
CA SER A 524 9.80 -32.70 -3.58
C SER A 524 11.30 -32.43 -3.63
N PHE A 525 11.69 -31.19 -3.93
CA PHE A 525 13.08 -30.74 -4.01
C PHE A 525 13.96 -31.76 -4.75
N THR A 526 13.54 -32.15 -5.95
CA THR A 526 14.14 -33.26 -6.71
C THR A 526 15.64 -33.10 -6.93
N TRP A 527 16.14 -31.87 -7.02
CA TRP A 527 17.56 -31.56 -7.14
C TRP A 527 18.39 -31.90 -5.89
N LEU A 528 17.76 -32.08 -4.72
CA LEU A 528 18.43 -32.49 -3.48
C LEU A 528 18.53 -34.01 -3.32
N HIS A 529 17.75 -34.77 -4.08
CA HIS A 529 17.68 -36.23 -3.99
C HIS A 529 18.50 -36.95 -5.07
N GLY A 530 19.04 -36.22 -6.04
CA GLY A 530 19.82 -36.75 -7.17
C GLY A 530 21.33 -36.51 -7.10
N GLY A 531 21.87 -36.25 -5.91
CA GLY A 531 23.30 -36.00 -5.66
C GLY A 531 24.06 -37.26 -5.28
#